data_AF-A0A538DJ37-F1
#
_entry.id   AF-A0A538DJ37-F1
#
_cell.length_a   1.000
_cell.length_b   1.000
_cell.length_c   1.000
_cell.angle_alpha   90.00
_cell.angle_beta   90.00
_cell.angle_gamma   90.00
#
_symmetry.space_group_name_H-M   'P 1'
#
loop_
_entity.id
_entity.type
_entity.pdbx_description
1 polymer ?
#
loop_
_entity_poly.entity_id
_entity_poly.type
_entity_poly.pdbx_seq_one_letter_code
_entity_poly.pdbx_strand_id
1 'polypeptide(L)' 'RLRSRSVGAKRSLAVREFALGAEALERFVRQEPLRRVHECCFGVLALESEPVDPRL' A
#
# COMPACT_ATOMS: atom_id res chain seq x y z
N ARG A 1 28.89 -4.39 -8.74
CA ARG A 1 27.68 -5.06 -9.30
C ARG A 1 26.35 -4.65 -8.62
N LEU A 2 26.33 -3.74 -7.64
CA LEU A 2 25.09 -3.28 -6.95
C LEU A 2 24.40 -2.06 -7.59
N ARG A 3 24.90 -1.53 -8.73
CA ARG A 3 24.41 -0.28 -9.33
C ARG A 3 23.02 -0.40 -9.98
N SER A 4 22.58 -1.62 -10.33
CA SER A 4 21.32 -1.88 -11.01
C SER A 4 20.37 -2.65 -10.09
N ARG A 5 19.69 -1.93 -9.20
CA ARG A 5 18.62 -2.50 -8.36
C ARG A 5 17.28 -2.22 -9.03
N SER A 6 16.44 -3.24 -9.18
CA SER A 6 15.11 -3.09 -9.79
C SER A 6 14.15 -2.43 -8.80
N VAL A 7 14.00 -1.10 -8.90
CA VAL A 7 13.11 -0.30 -8.02
C VAL A 7 11.65 -0.26 -8.49
N GLY A 8 11.37 -0.74 -9.70
CA GLY A 8 10.05 -0.64 -10.32
C GLY A 8 8.95 -1.31 -9.50
N ALA A 9 9.22 -2.52 -9.00
CA ALA A 9 8.28 -3.28 -8.18
C ALA A 9 7.94 -2.55 -6.87
N LYS A 10 8.97 -2.09 -6.12
CA LYS A 10 8.79 -1.36 -4.87
C LYS A 10 8.05 -0.03 -5.08
N ARG A 11 8.36 0.72 -6.14
CA ARG A 11 7.62 1.95 -6.50
C ARG A 11 6.16 1.69 -6.80
N SER A 12 5.86 0.63 -7.57
CA SER A 12 4.49 0.26 -7.89
C SER A 12 3.69 -0.16 -6.66
N LEU A 13 4.30 -0.89 -5.73
CA LEU A 13 3.68 -1.23 -4.44
C LEU A 13 3.42 0.02 -3.59
N ALA A 14 4.43 0.87 -3.42
CA ALA A 14 4.31 2.09 -2.63
C ALA A 14 3.19 3.04 -3.12
N VAL A 15 3.01 3.18 -4.45
CA VAL A 15 1.91 4.00 -5.00
C VAL A 15 0.55 3.41 -4.67
N ARG A 16 0.40 2.08 -4.74
CA ARG A 16 -0.86 1.39 -4.43
C ARG A 16 -1.19 1.43 -2.93
N GLU A 17 -0.19 1.19 -2.09
CA GLU A 17 -0.30 1.32 -0.63
C GLU A 17 -0.71 2.74 -0.24
N PHE A 18 -0.05 3.75 -0.82
CA PHE A 18 -0.38 5.16 -0.56
C PHE A 18 -1.82 5.49 -0.94
N ALA A 19 -2.27 5.07 -2.13
CA ALA A 19 -3.63 5.31 -2.58
C ALA A 19 -4.68 4.66 -1.67
N LEU A 20 -4.45 3.41 -1.24
CA LEU A 20 -5.33 2.73 -0.30
C LEU A 20 -5.34 3.41 1.08
N GLY A 21 -4.18 3.85 1.57
CA GLY A 21 -4.08 4.57 2.84
C GLY A 21 -4.82 5.91 2.82
N ALA A 22 -4.66 6.69 1.76
CA ALA A 22 -5.38 7.96 1.58
C ALA A 22 -6.90 7.75 1.52
N GLU A 23 -7.36 6.76 0.74
CA GLU A 23 -8.79 6.41 0.66
C GLU A 23 -9.34 5.95 2.02
N ALA A 24 -8.60 5.16 2.80
CA ALA A 24 -9.03 4.73 4.13
C ALA A 24 -9.27 5.93 5.06
N LEU A 25 -8.37 6.92 5.03
CA LEU A 25 -8.50 8.15 5.81
C LEU A 25 -9.69 8.99 5.35
N GLU A 26 -9.89 9.13 4.03
CA GLU A 26 -11.04 9.85 3.48
C GLU A 26 -12.37 9.22 3.91
N ARG A 27 -12.49 7.89 3.79
CA ARG A 27 -13.69 7.15 4.20
C ARG A 27 -13.94 7.28 5.71
N PHE A 28 -12.88 7.24 6.51
CA PHE A 28 -12.99 7.44 7.95
C PHE A 28 -13.50 8.85 8.29
N VAL A 29 -12.93 9.90 7.67
CA VAL A 29 -13.36 11.29 7.88
C VAL A 29 -14.81 11.51 7.41
N ARG A 30 -15.23 10.83 6.34
CA ARG A 30 -16.62 10.83 5.85
C ARG A 30 -17.59 9.99 6.69
N GLN A 31 -17.14 9.38 7.79
CA GLN A 31 -17.93 8.50 8.66
C GLN A 31 -18.58 7.33 7.91
N GLU A 32 -17.89 6.78 6.90
CA GLU A 32 -18.36 5.58 6.24
C GLU A 32 -18.32 4.36 7.18
N PRO A 33 -19.14 3.31 6.92
CA PRO A 33 -19.12 2.10 7.73
C PRO A 33 -17.71 1.51 7.85
N LEU A 34 -17.33 1.07 9.04
CA LEU A 34 -15.98 0.60 9.35
C LEU A 34 -15.47 -0.49 8.39
N ARG A 35 -16.35 -1.34 7.85
CA ARG A 35 -16.00 -2.34 6.83
C ARG A 35 -15.35 -1.73 5.58
N ARG A 36 -15.78 -0.52 5.18
CA ARG A 36 -15.27 0.20 3.99
C ARG A 36 -13.91 0.83 4.22
N VAL A 37 -13.65 1.26 5.45
CA VAL A 37 -12.33 1.73 5.89
C VAL A 37 -11.36 0.54 5.96
N HIS A 38 -11.78 -0.54 6.62
CA HIS A 38 -10.96 -1.74 6.79
C HIS A 38 -10.65 -2.46 5.47
N GLU A 39 -11.54 -2.41 4.48
CA GLU A 39 -11.26 -2.89 3.12
C GLU A 39 -9.94 -2.30 2.58
N CYS A 40 -9.73 -0.99 2.74
CA CYS A 40 -8.51 -0.31 2.31
C CYS A 40 -7.31 -0.67 3.20
N CYS A 41 -7.48 -0.70 4.53
CA CYS A 41 -6.40 -1.06 5.45
C CYS A 41 -5.90 -2.50 5.24
N PHE A 42 -6.81 -3.45 5.04
CA PHE A 42 -6.44 -4.84 4.75
C PHE A 42 -5.87 -5.00 3.34
N GLY A 43 -6.26 -4.15 2.39
CA GLY A 43 -5.58 -4.05 1.10
C GLY A 43 -4.10 -3.69 1.24
N VAL A 44 -3.76 -2.71 2.08
CA VAL A 44 -2.35 -2.38 2.39
C VAL A 44 -1.61 -3.57 3.00
N LEU A 45 -2.21 -4.22 4.01
CA LEU A 45 -1.62 -5.41 4.64
C LEU A 45 -1.36 -6.55 3.64
N ALA A 46 -2.27 -6.73 2.67
CA ALA A 46 -2.11 -7.73 1.61
C ALA A 46 -0.93 -7.37 0.68
N LEU A 47 -0.76 -6.10 0.30
CA LEU A 47 0.35 -5.66 -0.54
C LEU A 47 1.71 -5.84 0.13
N GLU A 48 1.80 -5.65 1.45
CA GLU A 48 3.05 -5.86 2.22
C GLU A 48 3.53 -7.33 2.23
N SER A 49 2.67 -8.27 1.82
CA SER A 49 3.05 -9.67 1.67
C SER A 49 3.75 -9.98 0.35
N GLU A 50 3.76 -9.03 -0.60
CA GLU A 50 4.42 -9.21 -1.90
C GLU A 50 5.95 -9.15 -1.77
N PRO A 51 6.67 -10.17 -2.27
CA PRO A 51 8.12 -10.23 -2.12
C PRO A 51 8.81 -9.13 -2.92
N VAL A 52 9.59 -8.30 -2.23
CA VAL A 52 10.49 -7.29 -2.81
C VAL A 52 11.88 -7.40 -2.22
N ASP A 53 12.88 -6.80 -2.87
CA ASP A 53 14.24 -6.74 -2.31
C ASP A 53 14.17 -6.04 -0.94
N PRO A 54 14.51 -6.71 0.18
CA PRO A 54 14.29 -6.19 1.54
C PRO A 54 15.20 -5.00 1.88
N ARG A 55 16.14 -4.68 0.99
CA ARG A 55 17.06 -3.54 1.13
C ARG A 55 16.58 -2.34 0.29
N LEU A 56 15.34 -2.35 -0.23
CA LEU A 56 14.68 -1.28 -1.00
C LEU A 56 13.46 -0.74 -0.27
#